data_AF-A0A1I4EW54-F1
#
_entry.id   AF-A0A1I4EW54-F1
#
_cell.length_a   1.000
_cell.length_b   1.000
_cell.length_c   1.000
_cell.angle_alpha   90.00
_cell.angle_beta   90.00
_cell.angle_gamma   90.00
#
_symmetry.space_group_name_H-M   'P 1'
#
loop_
_entity.id
_entity.type
_entity.pdbx_description
1 polymer ?
#
loop_
_entity_poly.entity_id
_entity_poly.type
_entity_poly.pdbx_seq_one_letter_code
_entity_poly.pdbx_strand_id
1 'polypeptide(L)'
;MKSYYHFRKNIVTFCYNGFMTYHKKRGVLSTKSRKIFRFTVKFLITLFVIVDLLELSTLHPADHRDTNELAVQVETTREYDFIRTIAPYAQETQEKYGILASLTLGQAALESDFGRSGLAAKYYNLFGIKAYGNVPKVALETKEFENNQWITVREPFRVYDNWQLSVEGHAFLFTEGTTWNPNQYALVLAAKDYKEAAHAVQLSGYATDPAYTERLLKIIENYSLFQYDKV
;
A
#
# COMPACT_ATOMS: atom_id res chain seq x y z
N MET A 1 -5.19 11.34 18.78
CA MET A 1 -6.37 11.97 18.15
C MET A 1 -7.69 11.36 18.65
N LYS A 2 -8.04 11.60 19.93
CA LYS A 2 -9.35 11.25 20.53
C LYS A 2 -9.74 12.29 21.59
N SER A 3 -9.73 13.58 21.24
CA SER A 3 -10.05 14.64 22.22
C SER A 3 -10.73 15.90 21.64
N TYR A 4 -11.38 15.81 20.47
CA TYR A 4 -12.09 16.95 19.87
C TYR A 4 -13.56 16.70 19.50
N TYR A 5 -14.08 15.50 19.74
CA TYR A 5 -15.48 15.15 19.40
C TYR A 5 -16.50 15.29 20.54
N HIS A 6 -16.10 15.74 21.74
CA HIS A 6 -17.00 15.79 22.89
C HIS A 6 -17.57 17.17 23.26
N PHE A 7 -17.28 18.24 22.50
CA PHE A 7 -17.66 19.62 22.87
C PHE A 7 -18.81 20.24 22.07
N ARG A 8 -19.54 19.49 21.23
CA ARG A 8 -20.69 20.01 20.44
C ARG A 8 -22.03 19.29 20.69
N LYS A 9 -22.32 18.94 21.95
CA LYS A 9 -23.67 18.43 22.34
C LYS A 9 -24.32 19.11 23.56
N ASN A 10 -23.74 20.18 24.11
CA ASN A 10 -24.22 20.78 25.37
C ASN A 10 -24.71 22.24 25.28
N ILE A 11 -24.99 22.80 24.09
CA ILE A 11 -25.46 24.20 23.98
C ILE A 11 -26.82 24.34 23.28
N VAL A 12 -27.42 23.24 22.82
CA VAL A 12 -28.79 23.27 22.29
C VAL A 12 -29.60 22.22 23.05
N THR A 13 -30.69 22.67 23.66
CA THR A 13 -31.72 21.86 24.36
C THR A 13 -31.57 21.69 25.88
N PHE A 14 -31.11 22.72 26.59
CA PHE A 14 -31.48 22.98 27.99
C PHE A 14 -32.39 24.21 28.06
N CYS A 15 -33.53 24.15 27.37
CA CYS A 15 -34.60 25.16 27.38
C CYS A 15 -35.94 24.51 27.01
N TYR A 16 -36.31 23.44 27.70
CA TYR A 16 -37.66 22.86 27.68
C TYR A 16 -37.91 22.21 29.04
N ASN A 17 -38.10 23.03 30.07
CA ASN A 17 -38.80 22.70 31.34
C ASN A 17 -38.79 23.92 32.27
N GLY A 18 -39.74 24.83 32.03
CA GLY A 18 -39.96 26.03 32.84
C GLY A 18 -41.35 26.59 32.58
N PHE A 19 -42.36 25.78 32.89
CA PHE A 19 -43.77 26.18 32.86
C PHE A 19 -44.03 27.26 33.93
N MET A 20 -44.72 28.34 33.54
CA MET A 20 -45.64 29.18 34.33
C MET A 20 -45.19 29.62 35.74
N THR A 21 -45.03 30.90 36.08
CA THR A 21 -45.93 32.03 35.85
C THR A 21 -45.17 33.35 35.97
N TYR A 22 -45.19 34.19 34.92
CA TYR A 22 -44.69 35.58 35.00
C TYR A 22 -45.79 36.56 34.57
N HIS A 23 -46.16 37.46 35.48
CA HIS A 23 -47.16 38.48 35.27
C HIS A 23 -46.75 39.45 34.14
N LYS A 24 -47.56 39.49 33.09
CA LYS A 24 -47.37 40.31 31.89
C LYS A 24 -47.74 41.78 32.16
N LYS A 25 -46.77 42.66 32.43
CA LYS A 25 -46.91 44.11 32.15
C LYS A 25 -46.43 44.37 30.71
N ARG A 26 -47.36 44.60 29.78
CA ARG A 26 -47.05 44.92 28.37
C ARG A 26 -46.57 46.37 28.25
N GLY A 27 -45.25 46.57 28.23
CA GLY A 27 -44.66 47.82 27.74
C GLY A 27 -44.80 47.90 26.22
N VAL A 28 -45.71 48.75 25.71
CA VAL A 28 -45.87 48.99 24.28
C VAL A 28 -44.73 49.89 23.82
N LEU A 29 -43.71 49.32 23.15
CA LEU A 29 -42.63 50.10 22.55
C LEU A 29 -43.19 51.11 21.53
N SER A 30 -42.78 52.36 21.68
CA SER A 30 -43.12 53.50 20.81
C SER A 30 -42.86 53.18 19.33
N THR A 31 -43.73 53.68 18.44
CA THR A 31 -43.67 53.50 16.98
C THR A 31 -42.32 53.90 16.37
N LYS A 32 -41.63 54.90 16.94
CA LYS A 32 -40.27 55.30 16.53
C LYS A 32 -39.25 54.21 16.83
N SER A 33 -39.34 53.58 18.01
CA SER A 33 -38.48 52.48 18.44
C SER A 33 -38.70 51.20 17.62
N ARG A 34 -39.95 50.92 17.20
CA ARG A 34 -40.27 49.81 16.28
C ARG A 34 -39.68 50.00 14.88
N LYS A 35 -39.66 51.23 14.36
CA LYS A 35 -39.03 51.52 13.04
C LYS A 35 -37.52 51.34 13.10
N ILE A 36 -36.88 51.82 14.16
CA ILE A 36 -35.44 51.65 14.38
C ILE A 36 -35.10 50.16 14.53
N PHE A 37 -35.87 49.41 15.32
CA PHE A 37 -35.68 47.97 15.48
C PHE A 37 -35.84 47.19 14.18
N ARG A 38 -36.82 47.54 13.33
CA ARG A 38 -36.98 46.90 12.01
C ARG A 38 -35.85 47.24 11.05
N PHE A 39 -35.27 48.44 11.17
CA PHE A 39 -34.13 48.85 10.36
C PHE A 39 -32.85 48.14 10.82
N THR A 40 -32.59 48.06 12.13
CA THR A 40 -31.41 47.37 12.67
C THR A 40 -31.45 45.87 12.40
N VAL A 41 -32.61 45.22 12.56
CA VAL A 41 -32.75 43.78 12.23
C VAL A 41 -32.56 43.53 10.73
N LYS A 42 -33.12 44.37 9.84
CA LYS A 42 -32.87 44.24 8.40
C LYS A 42 -31.41 44.43 8.05
N PHE A 43 -30.75 45.43 8.64
CA PHE A 43 -29.34 45.72 8.43
C PHE A 43 -28.44 44.56 8.86
N LEU A 44 -28.72 43.96 10.03
CA LEU A 44 -28.00 42.80 10.53
C LEU A 44 -28.17 41.55 9.65
N ILE A 45 -29.37 41.33 9.09
CA ILE A 45 -29.60 40.21 8.16
C ILE A 45 -28.82 40.42 6.86
N THR A 46 -28.84 41.63 6.29
CA THR A 46 -28.03 41.93 5.09
C THR A 46 -26.54 41.81 5.37
N LEU A 47 -26.06 42.22 6.55
CA LEU A 47 -24.66 42.07 6.93
C LEU A 47 -24.28 40.59 7.03
N PHE A 48 -25.15 39.76 7.60
CA PHE A 48 -24.92 38.31 7.70
C PHE A 48 -24.82 37.65 6.31
N VAL A 49 -25.74 37.99 5.39
CA VAL A 49 -25.70 37.49 4.01
C VAL A 49 -24.44 37.94 3.25
N ILE A 50 -23.97 39.17 3.50
CA ILE A 50 -22.75 39.70 2.88
C ILE A 50 -21.49 39.01 3.45
N VAL A 51 -21.46 38.72 4.75
CA VAL A 51 -20.38 37.93 5.38
C VAL A 51 -20.37 36.50 4.83
N ASP A 52 -21.53 35.84 4.73
CA ASP A 52 -21.66 34.52 4.12
C ASP A 52 -21.20 34.52 2.64
N LEU A 53 -21.51 35.58 1.87
CA LEU A 53 -21.04 35.73 0.48
C LEU A 53 -19.54 36.03 0.37
N LEU A 54 -18.96 36.71 1.37
CA LEU A 54 -17.52 36.98 1.47
C LEU A 54 -16.73 35.74 1.94
N GLU A 55 -17.36 34.82 2.67
CA GLU A 55 -16.78 33.51 2.98
C GLU A 55 -16.79 32.60 1.74
N LEU A 56 -17.79 32.73 0.86
CA LEU A 56 -17.89 31.96 -0.39
C LEU A 56 -16.84 32.37 -1.46
N SER A 57 -16.26 33.55 -1.37
CA SER A 57 -15.17 33.99 -2.27
C SER A 57 -13.77 33.50 -1.82
N THR A 58 -13.69 32.82 -0.68
CA THR A 58 -12.48 32.10 -0.22
C THR A 58 -12.47 30.62 -0.63
N LEU A 59 -13.24 30.26 -1.67
CA LEU A 59 -13.10 28.96 -2.33
C LEU A 59 -11.63 28.79 -2.76
N HIS A 60 -10.93 28.00 -1.95
CA HIS A 60 -9.55 27.63 -2.14
C HIS A 60 -9.37 27.07 -3.55
N PRO A 61 -8.25 27.40 -4.24
CA PRO A 61 -7.85 26.59 -5.37
C PRO A 61 -7.76 25.13 -4.90
N ALA A 62 -8.38 24.21 -5.63
CA ALA A 62 -8.40 22.79 -5.30
C ALA A 62 -6.98 22.32 -4.91
N ASP A 63 -6.84 21.82 -3.69
CA ASP A 63 -5.56 21.46 -3.10
C ASP A 63 -5.00 20.22 -3.82
N HIS A 64 -4.05 20.44 -4.73
CA HIS A 64 -3.33 19.36 -5.40
C HIS A 64 -2.48 18.50 -4.43
N ARG A 65 -2.26 18.92 -3.18
CA ARG A 65 -1.42 18.17 -2.20
C ARG A 65 -2.14 16.95 -1.63
N ASP A 66 -3.45 17.02 -1.42
CA ASP A 66 -4.26 15.93 -0.83
C ASP A 66 -4.32 14.69 -1.76
N THR A 67 -4.33 14.91 -3.08
CA THR A 67 -4.36 13.81 -4.07
C THR A 67 -3.07 12.99 -4.12
N ASN A 68 -1.91 13.62 -3.89
CA ASN A 68 -0.63 12.92 -3.89
C ASN A 68 -0.42 12.14 -2.60
N GLU A 69 -0.82 12.69 -1.46
CA GLU A 69 -0.79 11.97 -0.18
C GLU A 69 -1.73 10.75 -0.22
N LEU A 70 -2.96 10.91 -0.72
CA LEU A 70 -3.90 9.80 -0.88
C LEU A 70 -3.36 8.71 -1.81
N ALA A 71 -2.74 9.09 -2.94
CA ALA A 71 -2.15 8.13 -3.86
C ALA A 71 -1.01 7.34 -3.21
N VAL A 72 -0.12 8.00 -2.46
CA VAL A 72 0.95 7.33 -1.70
C VAL A 72 0.36 6.38 -0.66
N GLN A 73 -0.66 6.79 0.09
CA GLN A 73 -1.31 5.92 1.08
C GLN A 73 -2.02 4.70 0.45
N VAL A 74 -2.63 4.88 -0.72
CA VAL A 74 -3.28 3.78 -1.46
C VAL A 74 -2.24 2.78 -1.96
N GLU A 75 -1.13 3.25 -2.54
CA GLU A 75 -0.07 2.36 -3.02
C GLU A 75 0.61 1.63 -1.87
N THR A 76 0.95 2.30 -0.77
CA THR A 76 1.52 1.62 0.40
C THR A 76 0.57 0.57 0.97
N THR A 77 -0.74 0.87 1.04
CA THR A 77 -1.75 -0.11 1.48
C THR A 77 -1.76 -1.36 0.60
N ARG A 78 -1.71 -1.20 -0.73
CA ARG A 78 -1.66 -2.33 -1.68
C ARG A 78 -0.41 -3.18 -1.51
N GLU A 79 0.75 -2.55 -1.30
CA GLU A 79 2.02 -3.24 -1.08
C GLU A 79 1.98 -4.08 0.22
N TYR A 80 1.42 -3.54 1.30
CA TYR A 80 1.21 -4.28 2.55
C TYR A 80 0.17 -5.41 2.40
N ASP A 81 -0.88 -5.21 1.62
CA ASP A 81 -1.88 -6.25 1.32
C ASP A 81 -1.27 -7.41 0.54
N PHE A 82 -0.40 -7.10 -0.43
CA PHE A 82 0.39 -8.10 -1.15
C PHE A 82 1.28 -8.90 -0.17
N ILE A 83 2.07 -8.21 0.65
CA ILE A 83 2.96 -8.87 1.64
C ILE A 83 2.15 -9.79 2.56
N ARG A 84 1.03 -9.31 3.10
CA ARG A 84 0.16 -10.09 3.99
C ARG A 84 -0.43 -11.33 3.30
N THR A 85 -0.70 -11.24 2.00
CA THR A 85 -1.22 -12.36 1.20
C THR A 85 -0.16 -13.43 0.98
N ILE A 86 1.09 -13.03 0.75
CA ILE A 86 2.19 -13.96 0.44
C ILE A 86 2.86 -14.53 1.70
N ALA A 87 2.85 -13.79 2.81
CA ALA A 87 3.51 -14.16 4.06
C ALA A 87 3.25 -15.60 4.53
N PRO A 88 1.99 -16.10 4.61
CA PRO A 88 1.76 -17.47 5.05
C PRO A 88 2.41 -18.52 4.13
N TYR A 89 2.43 -18.31 2.80
CA TYR A 89 3.07 -19.23 1.87
C TYR A 89 4.59 -19.20 2.02
N ALA A 90 5.17 -18.00 2.22
CA ALA A 90 6.60 -17.84 2.44
C ALA A 90 7.05 -18.55 3.72
N GLN A 91 6.30 -18.41 4.82
CA GLN A 91 6.58 -19.10 6.08
C GLN A 91 6.44 -20.62 5.96
N GLU A 92 5.41 -21.12 5.27
CA GLU A 92 5.26 -22.55 4.98
C GLU A 92 6.46 -23.09 4.19
N THR A 93 6.92 -22.38 3.17
CA THR A 93 8.12 -22.79 2.43
C THR A 93 9.40 -22.68 3.25
N GLN A 94 9.48 -21.75 4.21
CA GLN A 94 10.61 -21.67 5.13
C GLN A 94 10.68 -22.91 6.02
N GLU A 95 9.55 -23.31 6.63
CA GLU A 95 9.49 -24.51 7.47
C GLU A 95 9.83 -25.77 6.67
N LYS A 96 9.31 -25.87 5.43
CA LYS A 96 9.45 -27.06 4.60
C LYS A 96 10.80 -27.20 3.91
N TYR A 97 11.37 -26.09 3.44
CA TYR A 97 12.54 -26.08 2.54
C TYR A 97 13.72 -25.28 3.08
N GLY A 98 13.58 -24.59 4.21
CA GLY A 98 14.66 -23.83 4.84
C GLY A 98 14.97 -22.48 4.19
N ILE A 99 14.10 -21.98 3.30
CA ILE A 99 14.29 -20.70 2.61
C ILE A 99 13.67 -19.59 3.45
N LEU A 100 14.46 -18.61 3.88
CA LEU A 100 13.98 -17.51 4.71
C LEU A 100 12.75 -16.82 4.08
N ALA A 101 11.69 -16.64 4.87
CA ALA A 101 10.44 -16.04 4.44
C ALA A 101 10.64 -14.59 4.00
N SER A 102 11.53 -13.86 4.68
CA SER A 102 11.92 -12.50 4.30
C SER A 102 12.55 -12.43 2.91
N LEU A 103 13.37 -13.42 2.56
CA LEU A 103 13.95 -13.53 1.22
C LEU A 103 12.86 -13.76 0.19
N THR A 104 11.99 -14.76 0.41
CA THR A 104 10.90 -15.09 -0.49
C THR A 104 9.95 -13.90 -0.69
N LEU A 105 9.58 -13.20 0.38
CA LEU A 105 8.73 -12.01 0.32
C LEU A 105 9.41 -10.84 -0.40
N GLY A 106 10.69 -10.61 -0.11
CA GLY A 106 11.48 -9.55 -0.73
C GLY A 106 11.61 -9.76 -2.24
N GLN A 107 11.94 -10.97 -2.67
CA GLN A 107 12.03 -11.32 -4.09
C GLN A 107 10.65 -11.27 -4.74
N ALA A 108 9.60 -11.84 -4.12
CA ALA A 108 8.25 -11.76 -4.67
C ALA A 108 7.84 -10.30 -4.91
N ALA A 109 8.05 -9.40 -3.95
CA ALA A 109 7.74 -7.98 -4.10
C ALA A 109 8.59 -7.31 -5.20
N LEU A 110 9.90 -7.55 -5.22
CA LEU A 110 10.84 -6.96 -6.19
C LEU A 110 10.54 -7.38 -7.63
N GLU A 111 10.37 -8.67 -7.86
CA GLU A 111 10.24 -9.28 -9.20
C GLU A 111 8.85 -9.05 -9.81
N SER A 112 7.81 -9.00 -8.97
CA SER A 112 6.43 -8.88 -9.43
C SER A 112 5.87 -7.47 -9.36
N ASP A 113 6.66 -6.49 -8.90
CA ASP A 113 6.16 -5.16 -8.56
C ASP A 113 4.95 -5.24 -7.61
N PHE A 114 5.12 -5.95 -6.49
CA PHE A 114 4.03 -6.25 -5.53
C PHE A 114 2.79 -6.88 -6.18
N GLY A 115 3.01 -7.80 -7.12
CA GLY A 115 1.99 -8.54 -7.85
C GLY A 115 1.38 -7.80 -9.05
N ARG A 116 1.81 -6.57 -9.33
CA ARG A 116 1.25 -5.72 -10.40
C ARG A 116 1.78 -6.06 -11.79
N SER A 117 2.93 -6.74 -11.89
CA SER A 117 3.49 -7.10 -13.19
C SER A 117 2.51 -7.96 -13.99
N GLY A 118 2.47 -7.76 -15.31
CA GLY A 118 1.54 -8.53 -16.16
C GLY A 118 1.75 -10.04 -16.07
N LEU A 119 2.99 -10.48 -15.81
CA LEU A 119 3.33 -11.88 -15.59
C LEU A 119 2.74 -12.40 -14.26
N ALA A 120 2.87 -11.64 -13.18
CA ALA A 120 2.34 -11.99 -11.87
C ALA A 120 0.81 -11.93 -11.80
N ALA A 121 0.20 -10.88 -12.36
CA ALA A 121 -1.24 -10.65 -12.27
C ALA A 121 -2.06 -11.62 -13.14
N LYS A 122 -1.56 -11.96 -14.34
CA LYS A 122 -2.31 -12.78 -15.31
C LYS A 122 -1.95 -14.26 -15.28
N TYR A 123 -0.72 -14.59 -14.94
CA TYR A 123 -0.20 -15.96 -14.99
C TYR A 123 0.33 -16.46 -13.65
N TYR A 124 0.09 -15.68 -12.59
CA TYR A 124 0.45 -15.98 -11.20
C TYR A 124 1.93 -16.27 -10.98
N ASN A 125 2.83 -15.82 -11.86
CA ASN A 125 4.26 -16.04 -11.73
C ASN A 125 4.94 -14.81 -11.12
N LEU A 126 5.18 -14.87 -9.81
CA LEU A 126 5.75 -13.77 -9.03
C LEU A 126 7.23 -13.55 -9.27
N PHE A 127 7.97 -14.61 -9.65
CA PHE A 127 9.43 -14.63 -9.61
C PHE A 127 10.08 -14.62 -10.99
N GLY A 128 9.29 -14.48 -12.06
CA GLY A 128 9.82 -14.53 -13.42
C GLY A 128 10.40 -15.89 -13.82
N ILE A 129 9.96 -16.99 -13.18
CA ILE A 129 10.54 -18.32 -13.44
C ILE A 129 10.24 -18.74 -14.88
N LYS A 130 11.31 -19.00 -15.64
CA LYS A 130 11.25 -19.54 -17.00
C LYS A 130 10.76 -21.00 -16.99
N ALA A 131 10.02 -21.38 -18.02
CA ALA A 131 9.47 -22.73 -18.16
C ALA A 131 10.43 -23.64 -18.93
N TYR A 132 10.83 -24.74 -18.29
CA TYR A 132 11.60 -25.81 -18.91
C TYR A 132 10.75 -27.09 -18.97
N GLY A 133 10.87 -27.84 -20.08
CA GLY A 133 10.12 -29.07 -20.29
C GLY A 133 8.61 -28.88 -20.55
N ASN A 134 7.83 -29.89 -20.17
CA ASN A 134 6.39 -29.94 -20.41
C ASN A 134 5.60 -29.45 -19.19
N VAL A 135 5.66 -28.14 -18.94
CA VAL A 135 4.90 -27.45 -17.89
C VAL A 135 4.02 -26.37 -18.51
N PRO A 136 2.90 -25.97 -17.87
CA PRO A 136 2.12 -24.81 -18.31
C PRO A 136 3.01 -23.57 -18.48
N LYS A 137 2.92 -22.93 -19.64
CA LYS A 137 3.81 -21.83 -20.01
C LYS A 137 3.19 -20.82 -20.95
N VAL A 138 3.70 -19.60 -20.91
CA VAL A 138 3.34 -18.51 -21.82
C VAL A 138 4.62 -17.87 -22.37
N ALA A 139 4.64 -17.59 -23.67
CA ALA A 139 5.77 -16.90 -24.30
C ALA A 139 5.52 -15.39 -24.34
N LEU A 140 6.36 -14.62 -23.65
CA LEU A 140 6.25 -13.16 -23.53
C LEU A 140 7.57 -12.49 -23.91
N GLU A 141 7.51 -11.24 -24.33
CA GLU A 141 8.71 -10.41 -24.48
C GLU A 141 9.19 -9.97 -23.10
N THR A 142 10.51 -10.04 -22.89
CA THR A 142 11.19 -9.57 -21.68
C THR A 142 12.45 -8.82 -22.06
N LYS A 143 12.89 -7.92 -21.18
CA LYS A 143 14.18 -7.22 -21.32
C LYS A 143 15.24 -8.01 -20.57
N GLU A 144 16.30 -8.39 -21.26
CA GLU A 144 17.48 -9.03 -20.66
C GLU A 144 18.67 -8.09 -20.75
N PHE A 145 19.56 -8.16 -19.75
CA PHE A 145 20.81 -7.41 -19.75
C PHE A 145 21.96 -8.35 -20.08
N GLU A 146 22.45 -8.28 -21.33
CA GLU A 146 23.50 -9.14 -21.86
C GLU A 146 24.56 -8.28 -22.55
N ASN A 147 25.84 -8.62 -22.40
CA ASN A 147 26.96 -7.90 -23.02
C ASN A 147 26.91 -6.37 -22.76
N ASN A 148 26.55 -5.98 -21.54
CA ASN A 148 26.39 -4.59 -21.10
C ASN A 148 25.31 -3.78 -21.85
N GLN A 149 24.35 -4.45 -22.50
CA GLN A 149 23.26 -3.80 -23.23
C GLN A 149 21.91 -4.45 -22.90
N TRP A 150 20.85 -3.65 -22.96
CA TRP A 150 19.48 -4.15 -22.83
C TRP A 150 18.98 -4.64 -24.19
N ILE A 151 18.57 -5.91 -24.24
CA ILE A 151 17.94 -6.53 -25.41
C ILE A 151 16.50 -6.94 -25.06
N THR A 152 15.64 -7.05 -26.07
CA THR A 152 14.30 -7.63 -25.90
C THR A 152 14.28 -9.00 -26.55
N VAL A 153 13.94 -10.01 -25.76
CA VAL A 153 13.87 -11.41 -26.21
C VAL A 153 12.51 -12.00 -25.85
N ARG A 154 12.12 -13.05 -26.55
CA ARG A 154 10.86 -13.75 -26.30
C ARG A 154 11.15 -15.04 -25.55
N GLU A 155 10.73 -15.10 -24.29
CA GLU A 155 11.09 -16.18 -23.36
C GLU A 155 9.84 -16.95 -22.90
N PRO A 156 9.94 -18.28 -22.68
CA PRO A 156 8.86 -19.06 -22.10
C PRO A 156 8.86 -18.89 -20.57
N PHE A 157 7.80 -18.30 -20.02
CA PHE A 157 7.59 -18.20 -18.57
C PHE A 157 6.61 -19.25 -18.08
N ARG A 158 6.84 -19.76 -16.87
CA ARG A 158 5.93 -20.71 -16.22
C ARG A 158 4.61 -20.02 -15.89
N VAL A 159 3.51 -20.76 -16.03
CA VAL A 159 2.17 -20.35 -15.58
C VAL A 159 1.82 -21.18 -14.35
N TYR A 160 1.31 -20.53 -13.32
CA TYR A 160 0.81 -21.15 -12.10
C TYR A 160 -0.70 -20.95 -11.98
N ASP A 161 -1.37 -21.80 -11.21
CA ASP A 161 -2.81 -21.63 -10.97
C ASP A 161 -3.11 -20.55 -9.91
N ASN A 162 -2.12 -20.25 -9.05
CA ASN A 162 -2.20 -19.22 -8.01
C ASN A 162 -0.79 -18.85 -7.50
N TRP A 163 -0.71 -17.80 -6.68
CA TRP A 163 0.55 -17.32 -6.11
C TRP A 163 1.19 -18.29 -5.10
N GLN A 164 0.42 -19.13 -4.40
CA GLN A 164 0.99 -20.16 -3.52
C GLN A 164 1.86 -21.13 -4.31
N LEU A 165 1.37 -21.64 -5.45
CA LEU A 165 2.15 -22.51 -6.34
C LEU A 165 3.36 -21.81 -6.95
N SER A 166 3.30 -20.49 -7.14
CA SER A 166 4.47 -19.72 -7.56
C SER A 166 5.53 -19.63 -6.47
N VAL A 167 5.13 -19.47 -5.22
CA VAL A 167 6.02 -19.48 -4.04
C VAL A 167 6.65 -20.86 -3.86
N GLU A 168 5.87 -21.93 -4.02
CA GLU A 168 6.41 -23.30 -4.03
C GLU A 168 7.37 -23.54 -5.20
N GLY A 169 7.06 -23.03 -6.40
CA GLY A 169 7.94 -23.12 -7.55
C GLY A 169 9.28 -22.41 -7.36
N HIS A 170 9.27 -21.27 -6.66
CA HIS A 170 10.47 -20.58 -6.22
C HIS A 170 11.27 -21.39 -5.20
N ALA A 171 10.58 -22.00 -4.22
CA ALA A 171 11.25 -22.84 -3.26
C ALA A 171 11.94 -24.04 -3.91
N PHE A 172 11.24 -24.69 -4.85
CA PHE A 172 11.79 -25.81 -5.63
C PHE A 172 13.03 -25.42 -6.44
N LEU A 173 13.06 -24.21 -7.02
CA LEU A 173 14.25 -23.73 -7.72
C LEU A 173 15.47 -23.65 -6.80
N PHE A 174 15.30 -23.20 -5.56
CA PHE A 174 16.41 -23.12 -4.60
C PHE A 174 16.83 -24.48 -4.06
N THR A 175 15.90 -25.41 -3.86
CA THR A 175 16.24 -26.75 -3.33
C THR A 175 16.84 -27.67 -4.39
N GLU A 176 16.36 -27.60 -5.64
CA GLU A 176 16.79 -28.49 -6.71
C GLU A 176 17.84 -27.87 -7.63
N GLY A 177 18.07 -26.56 -7.54
CA GLY A 177 18.93 -25.83 -8.44
C GLY A 177 18.42 -25.80 -9.89
N THR A 178 19.35 -25.69 -10.84
CA THR A 178 19.05 -25.72 -12.27
C THR A 178 19.43 -27.06 -12.88
N THR A 179 18.95 -27.34 -14.09
CA THR A 179 19.22 -28.61 -14.77
C THR A 179 20.72 -28.87 -15.02
N TRP A 180 21.55 -27.84 -15.05
CA TRP A 180 23.00 -27.95 -15.22
C TRP A 180 23.78 -27.81 -13.90
N ASN A 181 23.16 -27.29 -12.84
CA ASN A 181 23.79 -27.14 -11.53
C ASN A 181 22.76 -27.34 -10.40
N PRO A 182 22.61 -28.57 -9.86
CA PRO A 182 21.65 -28.84 -8.80
C PRO A 182 22.01 -28.16 -7.46
N ASN A 183 23.27 -27.77 -7.27
CA ASN A 183 23.73 -27.11 -6.05
C ASN A 183 23.83 -25.58 -6.20
N GLN A 184 23.25 -25.01 -7.26
CA GLN A 184 23.43 -23.58 -7.60
C GLN A 184 23.09 -22.64 -6.44
N TYR A 185 22.06 -22.95 -5.66
CA TYR A 185 21.57 -22.13 -4.56
C TYR A 185 21.93 -22.67 -3.16
N ALA A 186 22.93 -23.56 -3.06
CA ALA A 186 23.33 -24.14 -1.76
C ALA A 186 23.73 -23.08 -0.72
N LEU A 187 24.32 -21.96 -1.14
CA LEU A 187 24.64 -20.83 -0.25
C LEU A 187 23.39 -20.13 0.28
N VAL A 188 22.31 -20.06 -0.51
CA VAL A 188 21.03 -19.48 -0.09
C VAL A 188 20.41 -20.34 1.02
N LEU A 189 20.44 -21.66 0.86
CA LEU A 189 19.94 -22.60 1.86
C LEU A 189 20.79 -22.63 3.15
N ALA A 190 22.06 -22.24 3.06
CA ALA A 190 22.97 -22.21 4.20
C ALA A 190 22.87 -20.93 5.03
N ALA A 191 22.39 -19.84 4.42
CA ALA A 191 22.34 -18.50 4.99
C ALA A 191 21.60 -18.46 6.35
N LYS A 192 22.14 -17.69 7.30
CA LYS A 192 21.60 -17.58 8.67
C LYS A 192 20.70 -16.38 8.87
N ASP A 193 20.80 -15.40 8.00
CA ASP A 193 19.95 -14.24 8.01
C ASP A 193 19.67 -13.75 6.58
N TYR A 194 18.74 -12.81 6.46
CA TYR A 194 18.31 -12.26 5.19
C TYR A 194 19.42 -11.52 4.44
N LYS A 195 20.46 -11.03 5.14
CA LYS A 195 21.59 -10.33 4.49
C LYS A 195 22.47 -11.34 3.80
N GLU A 196 22.88 -12.38 4.50
CA GLU A 196 23.60 -13.51 3.93
C GLU A 196 22.81 -14.11 2.75
N ALA A 197 21.49 -14.29 2.92
CA ALA A 197 20.64 -14.86 1.89
C ALA A 197 20.54 -13.97 0.64
N ALA A 198 20.37 -12.66 0.79
CA ALA A 198 20.33 -11.71 -0.32
C ALA A 198 21.65 -11.69 -1.10
N HIS A 199 22.79 -11.68 -0.40
CA HIS A 199 24.11 -11.79 -1.03
C HIS A 199 24.29 -13.14 -1.73
N ALA A 200 23.88 -14.24 -1.09
CA ALA A 200 23.98 -15.58 -1.66
C ALA A 200 23.17 -15.73 -2.94
N VAL A 201 21.96 -15.16 -3.02
CA VAL A 201 21.12 -15.20 -4.23
C VAL A 201 21.83 -14.57 -5.43
N GLN A 202 22.49 -13.42 -5.23
CA GLN A 202 23.29 -12.78 -6.29
C GLN A 202 24.52 -13.63 -6.65
N LEU A 203 25.27 -14.12 -5.66
CA LEU A 203 26.45 -14.97 -5.90
C LEU A 203 26.10 -16.27 -6.63
N SER A 204 24.91 -16.80 -6.39
CA SER A 204 24.34 -17.98 -7.05
C SER A 204 23.84 -17.70 -8.47
N GLY A 205 23.93 -16.46 -8.96
CA GLY A 205 23.58 -16.09 -10.34
C GLY A 205 22.08 -15.99 -10.60
N TYR A 206 21.27 -15.65 -9.59
CA TYR A 206 19.83 -15.44 -9.78
C TYR A 206 19.54 -14.22 -10.67
N ALA A 207 20.32 -13.15 -10.53
CA ALA A 207 20.18 -11.92 -11.29
C ALA A 207 21.55 -11.40 -11.78
N THR A 208 21.57 -10.86 -13.01
CA THR A 208 22.76 -10.23 -13.61
C THR A 208 22.90 -8.75 -13.24
N ASP A 209 21.86 -8.11 -12.70
CA ASP A 209 21.88 -6.73 -12.21
C ASP A 209 22.85 -6.59 -11.02
N PRO A 210 23.94 -5.81 -11.11
CA PRO A 210 24.89 -5.65 -10.01
C PRO A 210 24.29 -4.98 -8.77
N ALA A 211 23.16 -4.27 -8.89
CA ALA A 211 22.46 -3.63 -7.78
C ALA A 211 21.38 -4.52 -7.15
N TYR A 212 21.24 -5.78 -7.59
CA TYR A 212 20.15 -6.66 -7.16
C TYR A 212 20.10 -6.85 -5.64
N THR A 213 21.24 -7.19 -5.02
CA THR A 213 21.33 -7.38 -3.57
C THR A 213 20.88 -6.14 -2.80
N GLU A 214 21.34 -4.95 -3.21
CA GLU A 214 20.98 -3.69 -2.55
C GLU A 214 19.47 -3.41 -2.64
N ARG A 215 18.89 -3.62 -3.83
CA ARG A 215 17.44 -3.42 -4.04
C ARG A 215 16.60 -4.37 -3.22
N LEU A 216 17.02 -5.63 -3.14
CA LEU A 216 16.36 -6.66 -2.34
C LEU A 216 16.42 -6.35 -0.85
N LEU A 217 17.62 -6.00 -0.33
CA LEU A 217 17.79 -5.59 1.06
C LEU A 217 16.93 -4.39 1.40
N LYS A 218 16.89 -3.39 0.52
CA LYS A 218 16.06 -2.20 0.72
C LYS A 218 14.58 -2.54 0.87
N ILE A 219 14.04 -3.47 0.07
CA ILE A 219 12.66 -3.95 0.23
C ILE A 219 12.50 -4.68 1.57
N ILE A 220 13.40 -5.61 1.88
CA ILE A 220 13.33 -6.37 3.14
C ILE A 220 13.35 -5.44 4.35
N GLU A 221 14.19 -4.42 4.35
CA GLU A 221 14.31 -3.47 5.46
C GLU A 221 13.13 -2.49 5.52
N ASN A 222 12.71 -1.91 4.39
CA ASN A 222 11.62 -0.94 4.33
C ASN A 222 10.28 -1.50 4.85
N TYR A 223 9.98 -2.76 4.54
CA TYR A 223 8.77 -3.43 5.00
C TYR A 223 9.02 -4.32 6.23
N SER A 224 10.23 -4.27 6.80
CA SER A 224 10.63 -5.07 7.96
C SER A 224 10.32 -6.56 7.78
N LEU A 225 10.59 -7.12 6.59
CA LEU A 225 10.20 -8.49 6.23
C LEU A 225 10.96 -9.55 7.04
N PHE A 226 12.13 -9.20 7.60
CA PHE A 226 12.89 -10.07 8.51
C PHE A 226 12.08 -10.50 9.76
N GLN A 227 10.97 -9.83 10.07
CA GLN A 227 10.08 -10.27 11.15
C GLN A 227 9.37 -11.61 10.85
N TYR A 228 9.18 -11.94 9.57
CA TYR A 228 8.52 -13.18 9.13
C TYR A 228 9.43 -14.42 9.21
N ASP A 229 10.75 -14.23 9.39
CA ASP A 229 11.72 -15.32 9.51
C ASP A 229 11.57 -16.12 10.81
N LYS A 230 10.77 -15.62 11.76
CA LYS A 230 10.42 -16.32 12.99
C LYS A 230 9.20 -17.20 12.74
N VAL A 231 9.46 -18.43 12.34
CA VAL A 231 8.47 -19.51 12.24
C VAL A 231 8.51 -20.41 13.48
#